data_AF-A0A2S8H613-F1
#
_entry.id   AF-A0A2S8H613-F1
#
_cell.length_a   1.000
_cell.length_b   1.000
_cell.length_c   1.000
_cell.angle_alpha   90.00
_cell.angle_beta   90.00
_cell.angle_gamma   90.00
#
_symmetry.space_group_name_H-M   'P 1'
#
loop_
_entity.id
_entity.type
_entity.pdbx_description
1 polymer ?
#
loop_
_entity_poly.entity_id
_entity_poly.type
_entity_poly.pdbx_seq_one_letter_code
_entity_poly.pdbx_strand_id
1 'polypeptide(L)'
;MTATTRTLSATALVLALGSALSIAAVSTAHAADANMEKCFGVAMKGHNDCAAGAGTTCAGTAKMDHQANAWKLVPKGTCMTTESKTSPTGFGQLEAYKAKS
;
A
#
# COMPACT_ATOMS: atom_id res chain seq x y z
N MET A 1 -4.96 50.39 51.76
CA MET A 1 -4.57 49.86 50.44
C MET A 1 -5.84 49.60 49.65
N THR A 2 -5.88 50.17 48.45
CA THR A 2 -7.01 50.34 47.55
C THR A 2 -7.53 49.00 46.99
N ALA A 3 -8.84 48.85 46.89
CA ALA A 3 -9.49 47.75 46.18
C ALA A 3 -9.18 47.84 44.68
N THR A 4 -8.85 46.71 44.05
CA THR A 4 -8.79 46.62 42.58
C THR A 4 -9.58 45.40 42.14
N THR A 5 -10.72 45.73 41.54
CA THR A 5 -11.70 44.90 40.87
C THR A 5 -11.03 43.98 39.85
N ARG A 6 -11.24 42.67 39.97
CA ARG A 6 -10.82 41.70 38.95
C ARG A 6 -11.78 41.83 37.77
N THR A 7 -11.30 42.42 36.68
CA THR A 7 -11.95 42.37 35.37
C THR A 7 -12.03 40.91 34.93
N LEU A 8 -13.24 40.34 34.98
CA LEU A 8 -13.54 39.04 34.39
C LEU A 8 -13.42 39.19 32.86
N SER A 9 -12.29 38.74 32.31
CA SER A 9 -12.10 38.65 30.86
C SER A 9 -13.19 37.77 30.25
N ALA A 10 -14.11 38.41 29.54
CA ALA A 10 -15.12 37.79 28.72
C ALA A 10 -14.47 37.18 27.47
N THR A 11 -13.90 35.98 27.59
CA THR A 11 -13.47 35.18 26.44
C THR A 11 -13.73 33.71 26.71
N ALA A 12 -15.00 33.36 26.95
CA ALA A 12 -15.49 32.00 26.75
C ALA A 12 -15.94 31.88 25.28
N LEU A 13 -14.99 31.78 24.35
CA LEU A 13 -15.32 31.42 22.98
C LEU A 13 -15.21 29.89 22.83
N VAL A 14 -16.40 29.34 22.72
CA VAL A 14 -16.81 27.95 22.68
C VAL A 14 -16.27 27.20 21.46
N LEU A 15 -15.90 25.95 21.73
CA LEU A 15 -15.93 24.73 20.90
C LEU A 15 -16.05 24.91 19.37
N ALA A 16 -15.06 24.40 18.64
CA ALA A 16 -15.19 23.16 17.86
C ALA A 16 -13.91 22.92 17.04
N LEU A 17 -13.02 22.04 17.51
CA LEU A 17 -12.03 21.43 16.61
C LEU A 17 -12.74 20.34 15.79
N GLY A 18 -13.56 20.78 14.85
CA GLY A 18 -14.18 19.95 13.82
C GLY A 18 -13.25 19.79 12.64
N SER A 19 -12.24 18.93 12.77
CA SER A 19 -11.53 18.37 11.62
C SER A 19 -11.30 16.88 11.89
N ALA A 20 -12.41 16.14 11.90
CA ALA A 20 -12.35 14.72 11.61
C ALA A 20 -11.74 14.59 10.21
N LEU A 21 -10.44 14.29 10.19
CA LEU A 21 -9.67 14.01 9.01
C LEU A 21 -10.44 12.91 8.27
N SER A 22 -11.06 13.26 7.13
CA SER A 22 -11.63 12.31 6.21
C SER A 22 -10.53 11.29 5.92
N ILE A 23 -10.64 10.11 6.53
CA ILE A 23 -9.74 9.01 6.26
C ILE A 23 -9.98 8.73 4.79
N ALA A 24 -9.01 9.14 3.97
CA ALA A 24 -8.96 8.90 2.55
C ALA A 24 -9.40 7.47 2.31
N ALA A 25 -10.34 7.31 1.39
CA ALA A 25 -10.86 6.04 0.92
C ALA A 25 -9.75 4.97 1.02
N VAL A 26 -9.86 4.11 2.04
CA VAL A 26 -9.23 2.80 1.97
C VAL A 26 -9.98 2.17 0.82
N SER A 27 -9.37 2.27 -0.37
CA SER A 27 -9.78 1.55 -1.55
C SER A 27 -9.99 0.12 -1.11
N THR A 28 -11.26 -0.22 -0.96
CA THR A 28 -11.75 -1.53 -0.64
C THR A 28 -10.98 -2.52 -1.50
N ALA A 29 -10.42 -3.54 -0.86
CA ALA A 29 -9.83 -4.72 -1.48
C ALA A 29 -10.40 -4.89 -2.90
N HIS A 30 -9.55 -4.68 -3.90
CA HIS A 30 -9.94 -4.79 -5.30
C HIS A 30 -10.57 -6.17 -5.44
N ALA A 31 -11.90 -6.24 -5.58
CA ALA A 31 -12.55 -7.41 -6.12
C ALA A 31 -11.74 -7.70 -7.38
N ALA A 32 -11.10 -8.88 -7.42
CA ALA A 32 -10.32 -9.26 -8.57
C ALA A 32 -11.28 -9.20 -9.75
N ASP A 33 -11.19 -8.11 -10.53
CA ASP A 33 -11.83 -8.02 -11.81
C ASP A 33 -11.46 -9.32 -12.53
N ALA A 34 -12.43 -9.99 -13.15
CA ALA A 34 -12.19 -11.31 -13.75
C ALA A 34 -11.05 -11.28 -14.80
N ASN A 35 -10.64 -10.08 -15.21
CA ASN A 35 -9.56 -9.80 -16.14
C ASN A 35 -8.23 -9.42 -15.45
N MET A 36 -8.06 -9.62 -14.15
CA MET A 36 -6.81 -9.35 -13.44
C MET A 36 -6.26 -10.62 -12.78
N GLU A 37 -4.93 -10.73 -12.72
CA GLU A 37 -4.23 -11.86 -12.10
C GLU A 37 -3.10 -11.38 -11.19
N LYS A 38 -2.79 -12.20 -10.17
CA LYS A 38 -1.62 -11.97 -9.32
C LYS A 38 -0.39 -12.38 -10.09
N CYS A 39 0.56 -11.46 -10.23
CA CYS A 39 1.81 -11.75 -10.89
C CYS A 39 3.00 -11.49 -9.97
N PHE A 40 3.72 -12.55 -9.64
CA PHE A 40 4.90 -12.54 -8.79
C PHE A 40 6.14 -12.17 -9.59
N GLY A 41 7.04 -11.43 -8.96
CA GLY A 41 8.31 -11.07 -9.57
C GLY A 41 8.25 -9.90 -10.55
N VAL A 42 7.10 -9.24 -10.71
CA VAL A 42 6.98 -8.04 -11.57
C VAL A 42 6.92 -6.74 -10.78
N ALA A 43 6.76 -6.84 -9.45
CA ALA A 43 6.74 -5.68 -8.57
C ALA A 43 8.13 -5.03 -8.50
N MET A 44 8.18 -3.70 -8.63
CA MET A 44 9.36 -2.90 -8.31
C MET A 44 9.53 -2.77 -6.80
N LYS A 45 10.73 -2.38 -6.36
CA LYS A 45 11.02 -2.08 -4.97
C LYS A 45 9.99 -1.10 -4.41
N GLY A 46 9.37 -1.44 -3.29
CA GLY A 46 8.37 -0.58 -2.64
C GLY A 46 7.01 -0.49 -3.36
N HIS A 47 6.75 -1.31 -4.39
CA HIS A 47 5.54 -1.19 -5.21
C HIS A 47 4.76 -2.51 -5.41
N ASN A 48 4.90 -3.46 -4.48
CA ASN A 48 4.06 -4.66 -4.46
C ASN A 48 2.68 -4.40 -3.83
N ASP A 49 1.72 -5.24 -4.17
CA ASP A 49 0.40 -5.25 -3.57
C ASP A 49 0.37 -6.01 -2.22
N CYS A 50 -0.71 -5.83 -1.45
CA CYS A 50 -0.88 -6.46 -0.13
C CYS A 50 -0.94 -7.99 -0.22
N ALA A 51 -0.48 -8.67 0.84
CA ALA A 51 -0.41 -10.14 0.89
C ALA A 51 0.37 -10.75 -0.29
N ALA A 52 1.50 -10.12 -0.61
CA ALA A 52 2.36 -10.39 -1.75
C ALA A 52 3.06 -11.77 -1.72
N GLY A 53 3.02 -12.47 -0.59
CA GLY A 53 3.77 -13.68 -0.29
C GLY A 53 4.16 -13.77 1.20
N ALA A 54 4.86 -14.84 1.58
CA ALA A 54 5.34 -14.98 2.96
C ALA A 54 6.34 -13.85 3.28
N GLY A 55 6.02 -13.05 4.31
CA GLY A 55 6.83 -11.89 4.72
C GLY A 55 6.51 -10.56 4.02
N THR A 56 5.61 -10.55 3.03
CA THR A 56 5.14 -9.33 2.32
C THR A 56 3.66 -9.10 2.63
N THR A 57 3.38 -8.79 3.90
CA THR A 57 2.01 -8.63 4.40
C THR A 57 1.37 -7.31 4.02
N CYS A 58 2.17 -6.24 3.90
CA CYS A 58 1.72 -4.91 3.50
C CYS A 58 2.17 -4.57 2.07
N ALA A 59 1.37 -3.76 1.37
CA ALA A 59 1.78 -3.15 0.12
C ALA A 59 3.06 -2.33 0.30
N GLY A 60 3.89 -2.30 -0.74
CA GLY A 60 5.14 -1.54 -0.76
C GLY A 60 6.26 -2.03 0.17
N THR A 61 6.23 -3.31 0.55
CA THR A 61 7.27 -3.96 1.36
C THR A 61 8.36 -4.68 0.54
N ALA A 62 8.23 -4.70 -0.79
CA ALA A 62 9.23 -5.27 -1.68
C ALA A 62 10.58 -4.55 -1.49
N LYS A 63 11.61 -5.32 -1.16
CA LYS A 63 12.95 -4.82 -0.82
C LYS A 63 13.80 -4.56 -2.06
N MET A 64 13.50 -5.24 -3.16
CA MET A 64 14.19 -5.16 -4.43
C MET A 64 13.22 -5.28 -5.60
N ASP A 65 13.69 -4.84 -6.76
CA ASP A 65 12.96 -5.01 -8.01
C ASP A 65 12.84 -6.49 -8.36
N HIS A 66 11.68 -6.86 -8.90
CA HIS A 66 11.34 -8.22 -9.27
C HIS A 66 11.48 -9.20 -8.10
N GLN A 67 11.16 -8.81 -6.88
CA GLN A 67 11.23 -9.73 -5.74
C GLN A 67 10.32 -10.95 -5.95
N ALA A 68 10.87 -12.17 -5.81
CA ALA A 68 10.19 -13.40 -6.22
C ALA A 68 8.93 -13.75 -5.39
N ASN A 69 8.85 -13.28 -4.15
CA ASN A 69 7.67 -13.37 -3.27
C ASN A 69 6.94 -12.02 -3.14
N ALA A 70 7.09 -11.14 -4.14
CA ALA A 70 6.34 -9.91 -4.24
C ALA A 70 5.50 -9.93 -5.52
N TRP A 71 4.18 -9.82 -5.39
CA TRP A 71 3.28 -9.74 -6.53
C TRP A 71 2.68 -8.36 -6.75
N LYS A 72 2.25 -8.15 -7.99
CA LYS A 72 1.40 -7.04 -8.40
C LYS A 72 0.21 -7.55 -9.20
N LEU A 73 -0.94 -6.91 -9.07
CA LEU A 73 -2.12 -7.16 -9.90
C LEU A 73 -1.84 -6.64 -11.31
N VAL A 74 -1.91 -7.53 -12.30
CA VAL A 74 -1.72 -7.22 -13.71
C VAL A 74 -2.91 -7.71 -14.52
N PRO A 75 -3.15 -7.18 -15.73
CA PRO A 75 -4.17 -7.73 -16.61
C PRO A 75 -3.89 -9.22 -16.90
N LYS A 76 -4.96 -10.02 -16.91
CA LYS A 76 -4.90 -11.45 -17.12
C LYS A 76 -4.19 -11.80 -18.42
N GLY A 77 -3.30 -12.78 -18.38
CA GLY A 77 -2.50 -13.20 -19.52
C GLY A 77 -1.25 -12.34 -19.79
N THR A 78 -1.02 -11.27 -19.02
CA THR A 78 0.20 -10.45 -19.15
C THR A 78 1.29 -10.85 -18.18
N CYS A 79 1.01 -11.65 -17.15
CA CYS A 79 2.01 -11.99 -16.15
C CYS A 79 3.23 -12.71 -16.75
N MET A 80 2.97 -13.73 -17.56
CA MET A 80 4.01 -14.56 -18.18
C MET A 80 4.74 -13.87 -19.34
N THR A 81 4.32 -12.66 -19.72
CA THR A 81 4.98 -11.84 -20.75
C THR A 81 5.64 -10.59 -20.16
N THR A 82 5.37 -10.28 -18.90
CA THR A 82 5.99 -9.17 -18.18
C THR A 82 7.38 -9.58 -17.71
N GLU A 83 8.39 -8.78 -18.04
CA GLU A 83 9.78 -9.07 -17.68
C GLU A 83 9.96 -9.18 -16.17
N SER A 84 10.72 -10.19 -15.74
CA SER A 84 11.12 -10.39 -14.37
C SER A 84 12.55 -10.89 -14.33
N LYS A 85 13.47 -9.99 -13.98
CA LYS A 85 14.91 -10.27 -14.06
C LYS A 85 15.36 -11.38 -13.12
N THR A 86 14.71 -11.54 -11.99
CA THR A 86 15.01 -12.56 -10.97
C THR A 86 14.30 -13.88 -11.24
N SER A 87 13.33 -13.90 -12.15
CA SER A 87 12.59 -15.11 -12.49
C SER A 87 13.46 -16.08 -13.27
N PRO A 88 13.41 -17.39 -12.97
CA PRO A 88 14.03 -18.43 -13.77
C PRO A 88 13.60 -18.42 -15.25
N THR A 89 12.37 -17.98 -15.53
CA THR A 89 11.82 -17.89 -16.90
C THR A 89 12.13 -16.57 -17.58
N GLY A 90 12.69 -15.58 -16.86
CA GLY A 90 12.83 -14.20 -17.33
C GLY A 90 11.54 -13.39 -17.31
N PHE A 91 10.40 -13.99 -16.95
CA PHE A 91 9.09 -13.35 -16.90
C PHE A 91 8.40 -13.58 -15.55
N GLY A 92 7.37 -12.79 -15.26
CA GLY A 92 6.52 -12.96 -14.09
C GLY A 92 5.89 -14.36 -14.00
N GLN A 93 5.50 -14.76 -12.79
CA GLN A 93 4.86 -16.05 -12.55
C GLN A 93 3.57 -15.89 -11.74
N LEU A 94 2.62 -16.80 -11.92
CA LEU A 94 1.34 -16.77 -11.20
C LEU A 94 1.47 -17.16 -9.72
N GLU A 95 2.62 -17.69 -9.34
CA GLU A 95 2.94 -18.14 -7.99
C GLU A 95 4.31 -17.60 -7.57
N ALA A 96 4.53 -17.49 -6.26
CA ALA A 96 5.85 -17.14 -5.73
C ALA A 96 6.86 -18.22 -6.12
N TYR A 97 8.05 -17.79 -6.52
CA TYR A 97 9.09 -18.69 -7.00
C TYR A 97 10.41 -18.48 -6.25
N LYS A 98 11.38 -19.36 -6.49
CA LYS A 98 12.75 -19.16 -6.03
C LYS A 98 13.49 -18.32 -7.07
N ALA A 99 14.00 -17.15 -6.66
CA ALA A 99 14.79 -16.31 -7.54
C ALA A 99 15.97 -17.09 -8.11
N LYS A 100 16.30 -16.82 -9.38
CA LYS A 100 17.53 -17.33 -9.99
C LYS A 100 18.73 -16.83 -9.18
N SER A 101 19.66 -17.73 -8.89
CA SER A 101 20.89 -17.44 -8.15
C SER A 101 21.79 -16.49 -8.93
#